data_AF-A0A7S0MZA0-F1
#
_entry.id   AF-A0A7S0MZA0-F1
#
_cell.length_a   1.000
_cell.length_b   1.000
_cell.length_c   1.000
_cell.angle_alpha   90.00
_cell.angle_beta   90.00
_cell.angle_gamma   90.00
#
_symmetry.space_group_name_H-M   'P 1'
#
loop_
_entity.id
_entity.type
_entity.pdbx_description
1 polymer ?
#
loop_
_entity_poly.entity_id
_entity_poly.type
_entity_poly.pdbx_seq_one_letter_code
_entity_poly.pdbx_strand_id
1 'polypeptide(L)'
;GQSLELACPAGLRLDKVEFASYGTPAGACACQGAPESDCVPAQEGHCEGHYTDAECDCGAFEVAAHCSSDRGKAPFFTMDVIEKHCLGKESCMVPATNAVFGDPCEGEDKWLSVAMRCSDRWTTKDYVDCGEVLPLLNASAYSFAAWVNPGAKPGAQAVLSFGATEDNMNRGLLQWVGADDGTCGSFYYYDDCVNDVFPKLVSGENLELATGQWYYVALTIADNGEGALYVDGFEVAHWSSTSRPAASAELGSCYLGMDLDDLGVPKEFFAGLVDEVRFYNRSLTEDEVHATGCYTAAGAAPGLVAHYQMNVDAGVDVVDATGHTTATLAHVDLVGADGAEYKTAVVGRAPIGAPWFPTWTTAVTDASDRGSQAYDRNASQLYATRMVTVKGINFAGQAAASYDGADTAWYQVVSDVEMV
;
A
#
# COMPACT_ATOMS: atom_id res chain seq x y z
N GLY A 1 30.50 -3.74 13.39
CA GLY A 1 30.53 -2.50 14.19
C GLY A 1 29.50 -2.58 15.28
N GLN A 2 29.08 -1.46 15.90
CA GLN A 2 27.89 -1.45 16.77
C GLN A 2 26.58 -1.54 15.97
N SER A 3 26.61 -1.15 14.70
CA SER A 3 25.57 -1.35 13.71
C SER A 3 26.16 -1.90 12.42
N LEU A 4 25.28 -2.43 11.58
CA LEU A 4 25.47 -2.66 10.15
C LEU A 4 24.53 -1.71 9.40
N GLU A 5 25.02 -1.04 8.37
CA GLU A 5 24.23 -0.23 7.46
C GLU A 5 24.16 -0.97 6.12
N LEU A 6 22.94 -1.17 5.62
CA LEU A 6 22.68 -1.71 4.29
C LEU A 6 21.92 -0.65 3.51
N ALA A 7 22.24 -0.50 2.23
CA ALA A 7 21.50 0.31 1.30
C ALA A 7 21.37 -0.45 -0.02
N CYS A 8 20.56 0.03 -0.94
CA CYS A 8 20.54 -0.42 -2.33
C CYS A 8 21.03 0.67 -3.29
N PRO A 9 21.43 0.31 -4.52
CA PRO A 9 21.57 1.28 -5.61
C PRO A 9 20.28 2.06 -5.81
N ALA A 10 20.38 3.33 -6.21
CA ALA A 10 19.23 4.22 -6.35
C ALA A 10 18.15 3.63 -7.27
N GLY A 11 16.89 3.66 -6.83
CA GLY A 11 15.74 3.07 -7.52
C GLY A 11 15.50 1.58 -7.21
N LEU A 12 16.37 0.92 -6.44
CA LEU A 12 16.15 -0.44 -5.95
C LEU A 12 15.88 -0.43 -4.43
N ARG A 13 15.16 -1.44 -3.95
CA ARG A 13 14.89 -1.66 -2.52
C ARG A 13 15.37 -3.03 -2.06
N LEU A 14 15.69 -3.12 -0.77
CA LEU A 14 16.14 -4.36 -0.11
C LEU A 14 14.98 -5.37 -0.14
N ASP A 15 15.12 -6.40 -0.96
CA ASP A 15 14.00 -7.19 -1.51
C ASP A 15 13.94 -8.63 -1.00
N LYS A 16 15.07 -9.19 -0.56
CA LYS A 16 15.16 -10.53 0.03
C LYS A 16 16.44 -10.64 0.85
N VAL A 17 16.39 -11.28 2.02
CA VAL A 17 17.61 -11.74 2.71
C VAL A 17 18.04 -13.05 2.07
N GLU A 18 19.23 -13.05 1.47
CA GLU A 18 19.85 -14.28 0.93
C GLU A 18 20.63 -15.02 2.02
N PHE A 19 21.17 -14.27 2.99
CA PHE A 19 21.90 -14.81 4.13
C PHE A 19 21.93 -13.80 5.28
N ALA A 20 21.83 -14.27 6.53
CA ALA A 20 22.19 -13.48 7.71
C ALA A 20 22.71 -14.37 8.84
N SER A 21 23.69 -13.88 9.61
CA SER A 21 24.17 -14.53 10.84
C SER A 21 24.77 -13.53 11.83
N TYR A 22 24.65 -13.83 13.14
CA TYR A 22 25.29 -13.07 14.22
C TYR A 22 26.07 -14.00 15.13
N GLY A 23 27.38 -13.81 15.21
CA GLY A 23 28.26 -14.73 15.92
C GLY A 23 29.73 -14.54 15.59
N THR A 24 30.52 -15.60 15.73
CA THR A 24 31.95 -15.60 15.37
C THR A 24 32.14 -16.25 13.99
N PRO A 25 32.44 -15.50 12.91
CA PRO A 25 32.66 -16.07 11.58
C PRO A 25 33.85 -17.02 11.56
N ALA A 26 33.69 -18.13 10.85
CA ALA A 26 34.74 -19.11 10.55
C ALA A 26 35.01 -19.25 9.04
N GLY A 27 34.10 -18.75 8.18
CA GLY A 27 34.23 -18.67 6.73
C GLY A 27 33.74 -17.33 6.16
N ALA A 28 33.61 -17.26 4.84
CA ALA A 28 33.12 -16.10 4.08
C ALA A 28 32.27 -16.58 2.88
N CYS A 29 31.44 -15.69 2.32
CA CYS A 29 30.65 -16.01 1.13
C CYS A 29 31.52 -15.97 -0.15
N ALA A 30 31.14 -16.77 -1.15
CA ALA A 30 31.71 -16.77 -2.50
C ALA A 30 30.74 -16.16 -3.52
N CYS A 31 31.14 -16.04 -4.79
CA CYS A 31 30.26 -15.63 -5.89
C CYS A 31 30.01 -16.82 -6.83
N GLN A 32 28.78 -16.98 -7.33
CA GLN A 32 28.43 -17.96 -8.36
C GLN A 32 28.34 -17.33 -9.76
N GLY A 33 28.92 -18.03 -10.75
CA GLY A 33 28.41 -18.00 -12.14
C GLY A 33 28.94 -16.96 -13.14
N ALA A 34 29.75 -15.97 -12.78
CA ALA A 34 30.15 -14.92 -13.74
C ALA A 34 31.21 -15.40 -14.77
N PRO A 35 31.05 -15.08 -16.08
CA PRO A 35 32.03 -15.44 -17.11
C PRO A 35 33.20 -14.44 -17.18
N GLU A 36 34.34 -14.79 -16.58
CA GLU A 36 35.72 -14.33 -16.86
C GLU A 36 36.08 -12.82 -17.00
N SER A 37 35.16 -11.87 -16.80
CA SER A 37 35.49 -10.43 -16.64
C SER A 37 35.37 -9.91 -15.20
N ASP A 38 34.32 -10.33 -14.46
CA ASP A 38 33.92 -9.67 -13.21
C ASP A 38 34.03 -10.55 -11.95
N CYS A 39 34.45 -11.81 -12.07
CA CYS A 39 34.83 -12.65 -10.94
C CYS A 39 36.23 -13.23 -11.17
N VAL A 40 37.23 -12.72 -10.45
CA VAL A 40 38.59 -13.29 -10.42
C VAL A 40 38.67 -14.27 -9.24
N PRO A 41 38.65 -15.60 -9.43
CA PRO A 41 38.45 -16.57 -8.33
C PRO A 41 39.64 -16.75 -7.37
N ALA A 42 40.55 -15.79 -7.33
CA ALA A 42 41.83 -15.87 -6.62
C ALA A 42 42.27 -14.56 -5.94
N GLN A 43 41.51 -13.46 -6.03
CA GLN A 43 41.79 -12.21 -5.30
C GLN A 43 40.51 -11.57 -4.75
N GLU A 44 40.35 -11.68 -3.44
CA GLU A 44 39.56 -10.81 -2.54
C GLU A 44 38.04 -10.65 -2.80
N GLY A 45 37.25 -11.49 -2.14
CA GLY A 45 36.14 -11.01 -1.27
C GLY A 45 34.99 -10.21 -1.87
N HIS A 46 34.64 -10.37 -3.15
CA HIS A 46 33.67 -9.49 -3.84
C HIS A 46 32.25 -9.38 -3.22
N CYS A 47 31.80 -10.32 -2.38
CA CYS A 47 30.52 -10.21 -1.63
C CYS A 47 30.64 -9.52 -0.26
N GLU A 48 31.84 -9.09 0.17
CA GLU A 48 32.06 -8.49 1.49
C GLU A 48 32.07 -6.95 1.41
N GLY A 49 31.02 -6.32 1.93
CA GLY A 49 30.92 -4.85 2.06
C GLY A 49 30.64 -4.06 0.77
N HIS A 50 30.33 -4.73 -0.34
CA HIS A 50 30.07 -4.10 -1.64
C HIS A 50 28.85 -4.69 -2.37
N TYR A 51 28.32 -3.91 -3.32
CA TYR A 51 27.32 -4.37 -4.28
C TYR A 51 27.95 -5.28 -5.34
N THR A 52 27.21 -6.31 -5.74
CA THR A 52 27.57 -7.20 -6.84
C THR A 52 26.30 -7.63 -7.58
N ASP A 53 26.38 -7.70 -8.91
CA ASP A 53 25.33 -8.27 -9.77
C ASP A 53 25.43 -9.81 -9.86
N ALA A 54 26.53 -10.40 -9.38
CA ALA A 54 26.71 -11.84 -9.28
C ALA A 54 26.09 -12.39 -7.98
N GLU A 55 25.43 -13.55 -8.07
CA GLU A 55 24.76 -14.21 -6.95
C GLU A 55 25.79 -14.63 -5.87
N CYS A 56 25.58 -14.21 -4.63
CA CYS A 56 26.46 -14.55 -3.50
C CYS A 56 26.11 -15.93 -2.94
N ASP A 57 27.06 -16.86 -3.06
CA ASP A 57 27.01 -18.19 -2.45
C ASP A 57 27.56 -18.13 -1.02
N CYS A 58 26.64 -17.90 -0.08
CA CYS A 58 26.92 -18.02 1.34
C CYS A 58 26.77 -19.46 1.89
N GLY A 59 26.62 -20.48 1.03
CA GLY A 59 26.50 -21.88 1.44
C GLY A 59 27.76 -22.45 2.11
N ALA A 60 28.91 -21.79 1.91
CA ALA A 60 30.17 -22.07 2.59
C ALA A 60 30.47 -21.12 3.77
N PHE A 61 29.55 -20.20 4.11
CA PHE A 61 29.74 -19.31 5.26
C PHE A 61 29.49 -20.08 6.56
N GLU A 62 30.56 -20.36 7.30
CA GLU A 62 30.47 -20.99 8.61
C GLU A 62 30.52 -19.95 9.74
N VAL A 63 29.72 -20.19 10.78
CA VAL A 63 29.80 -19.52 12.08
C VAL A 63 30.23 -20.56 13.11
N ALA A 64 31.11 -20.18 14.04
CA ALA A 64 31.56 -21.07 15.10
C ALA A 64 30.36 -21.68 15.84
N ALA A 65 30.26 -23.00 15.89
CA ALA A 65 29.06 -23.69 16.36
C ALA A 65 28.70 -23.41 17.83
N HIS A 66 29.63 -22.89 18.65
CA HIS A 66 29.37 -22.43 20.01
C HIS A 66 28.93 -20.96 20.09
N CYS A 67 29.13 -20.17 19.03
CA CYS A 67 28.78 -18.75 18.97
C CYS A 67 27.97 -18.42 17.70
N SER A 68 26.73 -18.88 17.63
CA SER A 68 25.74 -18.47 16.61
C SER A 68 24.43 -18.08 17.30
N SER A 69 23.86 -16.94 16.93
CA SER A 69 22.58 -16.40 17.42
C SER A 69 21.39 -17.34 17.22
N ASP A 70 21.40 -18.13 16.14
CA ASP A 70 20.33 -19.07 15.79
C ASP A 70 20.37 -20.35 16.65
N ARG A 71 21.48 -20.59 17.37
CA ARG A 71 21.65 -21.78 18.21
C ARG A 71 20.63 -21.78 19.35
N GLY A 72 19.67 -22.70 19.27
CA GLY A 72 18.63 -22.86 20.28
C GLY A 72 17.46 -21.89 20.15
N LYS A 73 17.33 -21.22 18.99
CA LYS A 73 16.18 -20.39 18.62
C LYS A 73 15.37 -21.05 17.50
N ALA A 74 14.36 -20.33 17.00
CA ALA A 74 13.69 -20.70 15.75
C ALA A 74 14.71 -20.76 14.59
N PRO A 75 14.50 -21.64 13.60
CA PRO A 75 15.30 -21.62 12.37
C PRO A 75 15.28 -20.23 11.73
N PHE A 76 16.42 -19.78 11.20
CA PHE A 76 16.57 -18.50 10.50
C PHE A 76 16.33 -17.23 11.34
N PHE A 77 16.24 -17.31 12.67
CA PHE A 77 16.04 -16.17 13.59
C PHE A 77 16.81 -14.89 13.20
N THR A 78 18.07 -15.01 12.78
CA THR A 78 18.86 -13.83 12.39
C THR A 78 18.37 -13.20 11.09
N MET A 79 17.93 -13.99 10.11
CA MET A 79 17.32 -13.50 8.87
C MET A 79 16.00 -12.78 9.16
N ASP A 80 15.12 -13.35 9.97
CA ASP A 80 13.84 -12.72 10.39
C ASP A 80 14.06 -11.31 10.98
N VAL A 81 15.12 -11.17 11.81
CA VAL A 81 15.50 -9.87 12.38
C VAL A 81 16.00 -8.88 11.32
N ILE A 82 16.72 -9.34 10.30
CA ILE A 82 17.12 -8.47 9.17
C ILE A 82 15.91 -8.07 8.33
N GLU A 83 15.05 -9.02 7.95
CA GLU A 83 13.85 -8.76 7.15
C GLU A 83 12.99 -7.68 7.82
N LYS A 84 12.70 -7.85 9.11
CA LYS A 84 12.00 -6.86 9.96
C LYS A 84 12.64 -5.46 9.94
N HIS A 85 13.96 -5.35 9.91
CA HIS A 85 14.62 -4.03 9.92
C HIS A 85 14.74 -3.40 8.54
N CYS A 86 14.90 -4.21 7.49
CA CYS A 86 15.52 -3.77 6.25
C CYS A 86 14.67 -3.93 5.00
N LEU A 87 13.75 -4.89 4.99
CA LEU A 87 13.03 -5.22 3.78
C LEU A 87 12.10 -4.08 3.33
N GLY A 88 11.97 -3.89 2.02
CA GLY A 88 11.22 -2.81 1.40
C GLY A 88 11.85 -1.42 1.52
N LYS A 89 13.00 -1.28 2.17
CA LYS A 89 13.69 0.01 2.35
C LYS A 89 14.80 0.19 1.32
N GLU A 90 15.06 1.45 0.95
CA GLU A 90 16.23 1.83 0.14
C GLU A 90 17.52 1.74 0.97
N SER A 91 17.41 1.93 2.29
CA SER A 91 18.48 1.68 3.25
C SER A 91 17.93 1.38 4.65
N CYS A 92 18.70 0.64 5.44
CA CYS A 92 18.40 0.32 6.83
C CYS A 92 19.68 0.35 7.68
N MET A 93 19.49 0.53 9.00
CA MET A 93 20.56 0.34 9.98
C MET A 93 20.12 -0.68 11.02
N VAL A 94 20.90 -1.75 11.18
CA VAL A 94 20.63 -2.84 12.13
C VAL A 94 21.62 -2.77 13.28
N PRO A 95 21.19 -2.63 14.54
CA PRO A 95 22.09 -2.65 15.69
C PRO A 95 22.68 -4.06 15.91
N ALA A 96 23.97 -4.23 15.62
CA ALA A 96 24.72 -5.48 15.72
C ALA A 96 25.09 -5.79 17.19
N THR A 97 24.08 -6.00 18.04
CA THR A 97 24.24 -6.06 19.50
C THR A 97 23.53 -7.27 20.13
N ASN A 98 24.02 -7.69 21.29
CA ASN A 98 23.40 -8.75 22.09
C ASN A 98 21.96 -8.41 22.55
N ALA A 99 21.56 -7.13 22.54
CA ALA A 99 20.18 -6.74 22.85
C ALA A 99 19.20 -7.11 21.73
N VAL A 100 19.67 -7.16 20.48
CA VAL A 100 18.88 -7.53 19.29
C VAL A 100 19.00 -9.03 19.02
N PHE A 101 20.22 -9.57 19.02
CA PHE A 101 20.49 -10.95 18.59
C PHE A 101 20.71 -11.95 19.75
N GLY A 102 20.71 -11.50 21.01
CA GLY A 102 21.13 -12.31 22.17
C GLY A 102 22.67 -12.43 22.28
N ASP A 103 23.16 -12.98 23.39
CA ASP A 103 24.58 -13.29 23.57
C ASP A 103 24.84 -14.80 23.40
N PRO A 104 25.17 -15.28 22.18
CA PRO A 104 25.47 -16.69 21.95
C PRO A 104 26.82 -17.15 22.53
N CYS A 105 27.74 -16.24 22.87
CA CYS A 105 29.05 -16.58 23.45
C CYS A 105 29.59 -15.45 24.34
N GLU A 106 29.38 -15.56 25.65
CA GLU A 106 29.79 -14.53 26.61
C GLU A 106 31.31 -14.30 26.56
N GLY A 107 31.73 -13.02 26.44
CA GLY A 107 33.14 -12.63 26.47
C GLY A 107 33.92 -12.80 25.15
N GLU A 108 33.29 -13.34 24.10
CA GLU A 108 33.84 -13.39 22.74
C GLU A 108 33.23 -12.28 21.86
N ASP A 109 34.04 -11.73 20.94
CA ASP A 109 33.60 -10.76 19.93
C ASP A 109 32.62 -11.40 18.94
N LYS A 110 31.71 -10.59 18.38
CA LYS A 110 30.65 -11.04 17.46
C LYS A 110 30.50 -10.08 16.30
N TRP A 111 30.12 -10.62 15.16
CA TRP A 111 29.90 -9.91 13.91
C TRP A 111 28.52 -10.24 13.37
N LEU A 112 27.83 -9.20 12.87
CA LEU A 112 26.64 -9.36 12.05
C LEU A 112 27.08 -9.41 10.59
N SER A 113 26.77 -10.51 9.91
CA SER A 113 27.11 -10.74 8.50
C SER A 113 25.82 -10.99 7.74
N VAL A 114 25.57 -10.23 6.66
CA VAL A 114 24.31 -10.23 5.92
C VAL A 114 24.57 -10.09 4.43
N ALA A 115 23.82 -10.85 3.61
CA ALA A 115 23.67 -10.61 2.18
C ALA A 115 22.18 -10.39 1.88
N MET A 116 21.85 -9.30 1.20
CA MET A 116 20.50 -9.00 0.72
C MET A 116 20.50 -8.77 -0.78
N ARG A 117 19.43 -9.21 -1.45
CA ARG A 117 19.14 -8.84 -2.83
C ARG A 117 18.49 -7.45 -2.85
N CYS A 118 18.91 -6.61 -3.80
CA CYS A 118 18.18 -5.41 -4.19
C CYS A 118 17.30 -5.72 -5.41
N SER A 119 16.06 -5.22 -5.45
CA SER A 119 15.19 -5.36 -6.64
C SER A 119 14.43 -4.09 -6.98
N ASP A 120 13.99 -4.03 -8.25
CA ASP A 120 13.10 -3.04 -8.83
C ASP A 120 11.62 -3.47 -8.78
N ARG A 121 11.28 -4.59 -8.13
CA ARG A 121 9.88 -5.10 -8.08
C ARG A 121 8.92 -4.07 -7.51
N TRP A 122 9.36 -3.39 -6.46
CA TRP A 122 8.72 -2.24 -5.80
C TRP A 122 8.50 -1.04 -6.75
N THR A 123 9.25 -0.94 -7.84
CA THR A 123 9.14 0.11 -8.87
C THR A 123 8.51 -0.41 -10.17
N THR A 124 7.68 -1.45 -10.12
CA THR A 124 6.92 -1.92 -11.30
C THR A 124 5.41 -1.72 -11.20
N LYS A 125 4.90 -1.31 -10.04
CA LYS A 125 3.46 -1.19 -9.72
C LYS A 125 3.26 -0.07 -8.69
N ASP A 126 2.21 0.73 -8.88
CA ASP A 126 1.90 1.87 -8.02
C ASP A 126 1.28 1.38 -6.70
N TYR A 127 1.80 1.85 -5.56
CA TYR A 127 1.23 1.60 -4.23
C TYR A 127 1.59 2.73 -3.25
N VAL A 128 0.83 2.89 -2.16
CA VAL A 128 1.10 3.92 -1.14
C VAL A 128 1.60 3.28 0.15
N ASP A 129 2.69 3.79 0.71
CA ASP A 129 3.12 3.50 2.08
C ASP A 129 2.40 4.43 3.07
N CYS A 130 1.58 3.84 3.95
CA CYS A 130 0.80 4.53 4.99
C CYS A 130 1.25 4.17 6.42
N GLY A 131 2.49 3.67 6.62
CA GLY A 131 3.00 3.23 7.92
C GLY A 131 2.83 4.25 9.06
N GLU A 132 2.96 5.55 8.75
CA GLU A 132 2.77 6.67 9.68
C GLU A 132 1.35 6.80 10.27
N VAL A 133 0.36 6.08 9.72
CA VAL A 133 -1.01 6.01 10.28
C VAL A 133 -1.09 5.09 11.50
N LEU A 134 -0.22 4.07 11.58
CA LEU A 134 -0.26 3.03 12.62
C LEU A 134 -0.26 3.59 14.07
N PRO A 135 0.61 4.54 14.47
CA PRO A 135 0.60 5.10 15.82
C PRO A 135 -0.67 5.91 16.18
N LEU A 136 -1.46 6.30 15.18
CA LEU A 136 -2.68 7.11 15.36
C LEU A 136 -3.94 6.26 15.47
N LEU A 137 -3.92 5.04 14.91
CA LEU A 137 -4.98 4.06 15.09
C LEU A 137 -4.97 3.60 16.54
N ASN A 138 -6.11 3.78 17.22
CA ASN A 138 -6.25 3.30 18.58
C ASN A 138 -6.29 1.76 18.51
N ALA A 139 -5.50 1.09 19.33
CA ALA A 139 -5.32 -0.36 19.24
C ALA A 139 -6.54 -1.18 19.72
N SER A 140 -7.65 -0.56 20.16
CA SER A 140 -8.89 -1.26 20.55
C SER A 140 -9.98 -1.21 19.47
N ALA A 141 -10.12 -0.12 18.72
CA ALA A 141 -11.07 0.02 17.62
C ALA A 141 -10.56 0.92 16.48
N TYR A 142 -10.89 0.55 15.24
CA TYR A 142 -10.51 1.31 14.05
C TYR A 142 -11.56 1.22 12.95
N SER A 143 -11.45 2.07 11.94
CA SER A 143 -12.17 1.92 10.67
C SER A 143 -11.36 2.46 9.51
N PHE A 144 -11.58 1.88 8.35
CA PHE A 144 -11.08 2.35 7.06
C PHE A 144 -12.27 2.64 6.15
N ALA A 145 -12.17 3.64 5.28
CA ALA A 145 -13.12 3.79 4.18
C ALA A 145 -12.46 4.43 2.96
N ALA A 146 -12.89 4.05 1.76
CA ALA A 146 -12.40 4.60 0.50
C ALA A 146 -13.44 4.47 -0.61
N TRP A 147 -13.36 5.33 -1.62
CA TRP A 147 -13.90 5.02 -2.94
C TRP A 147 -12.93 4.10 -3.66
N VAL A 148 -13.43 3.02 -4.26
CA VAL A 148 -12.62 1.99 -4.94
C VAL A 148 -13.24 1.63 -6.28
N ASN A 149 -12.43 1.57 -7.34
CA ASN A 149 -12.83 1.13 -8.67
C ASN A 149 -11.94 -0.05 -9.12
N PRO A 150 -12.36 -1.31 -8.90
CA PRO A 150 -11.59 -2.48 -9.28
C PRO A 150 -11.52 -2.66 -10.80
N GLY A 151 -10.31 -2.85 -11.33
CA GLY A 151 -10.08 -3.15 -12.74
C GLY A 151 -10.21 -4.64 -13.07
N ALA A 152 -10.09 -4.95 -14.37
CA ALA A 152 -10.23 -6.30 -14.92
C ALA A 152 -8.98 -7.19 -14.71
N LYS A 153 -8.47 -7.28 -13.48
CA LYS A 153 -7.40 -8.21 -13.08
C LYS A 153 -8.01 -9.38 -12.29
N PRO A 154 -7.73 -10.64 -12.64
CA PRO A 154 -8.17 -11.80 -11.88
C PRO A 154 -7.33 -12.03 -10.62
N GLY A 155 -7.90 -12.74 -9.65
CA GLY A 155 -7.25 -13.15 -8.41
C GLY A 155 -7.22 -12.06 -7.32
N ALA A 156 -6.68 -12.43 -6.17
CA ALA A 156 -6.59 -11.62 -4.96
C ALA A 156 -5.70 -10.38 -5.13
N GLN A 157 -6.18 -9.26 -4.59
CA GLN A 157 -5.61 -7.94 -4.71
C GLN A 157 -5.90 -7.13 -3.45
N ALA A 158 -4.89 -6.59 -2.77
CA ALA A 158 -5.08 -5.80 -1.56
C ALA A 158 -5.33 -4.32 -1.88
N VAL A 159 -6.50 -3.81 -1.50
CA VAL A 159 -6.84 -2.38 -1.54
C VAL A 159 -6.17 -1.66 -0.37
N LEU A 160 -6.21 -2.29 0.81
CA LEU A 160 -5.50 -1.91 2.03
C LEU A 160 -4.93 -3.17 2.68
N SER A 161 -3.70 -3.09 3.18
CA SER A 161 -3.12 -4.07 4.08
C SER A 161 -2.60 -3.41 5.37
N PHE A 162 -2.85 -4.03 6.52
CA PHE A 162 -2.15 -3.78 7.77
C PHE A 162 -1.35 -5.02 8.15
N GLY A 163 -0.06 -4.84 8.41
CA GLY A 163 0.83 -5.93 8.84
C GLY A 163 1.46 -5.72 10.21
N ALA A 164 2.07 -6.78 10.73
CA ALA A 164 2.89 -6.80 11.93
C ALA A 164 4.24 -7.50 11.68
N THR A 165 5.20 -7.24 12.55
CA THR A 165 6.58 -7.78 12.49
C THR A 165 6.82 -8.86 13.56
N GLU A 166 5.76 -9.60 13.89
CA GLU A 166 5.68 -10.67 14.88
C GLU A 166 4.71 -11.74 14.35
N ASP A 167 4.57 -12.87 15.05
CA ASP A 167 3.62 -13.93 14.69
C ASP A 167 2.23 -13.36 14.36
N ASN A 168 1.57 -13.92 13.35
CA ASN A 168 0.40 -13.35 12.67
C ASN A 168 0.74 -11.99 12.03
N MET A 169 1.44 -12.04 10.90
CA MET A 169 1.92 -10.86 10.20
C MET A 169 0.80 -10.09 9.48
N ASN A 170 -0.37 -10.69 9.23
CA ASN A 170 -1.52 -10.04 8.57
C ASN A 170 -2.58 -9.63 9.59
N ARG A 171 -2.62 -8.32 9.89
CA ARG A 171 -3.46 -7.77 10.96
C ARG A 171 -4.82 -7.26 10.50
N GLY A 172 -5.00 -7.03 9.21
CA GLY A 172 -6.29 -6.68 8.62
C GLY A 172 -6.12 -6.18 7.19
N LEU A 173 -6.68 -6.90 6.23
CA LEU A 173 -6.61 -6.59 4.81
C LEU A 173 -8.04 -6.34 4.29
N LEU A 174 -8.21 -5.27 3.52
CA LEU A 174 -9.35 -5.13 2.61
C LEU A 174 -8.88 -5.55 1.23
N GLN A 175 -9.48 -6.62 0.71
CA GLN A 175 -9.06 -7.22 -0.56
C GLN A 175 -10.20 -7.22 -1.59
N TRP A 176 -9.81 -7.28 -2.85
CA TRP A 176 -10.65 -7.56 -4.01
C TRP A 176 -10.17 -8.85 -4.67
N VAL A 177 -11.05 -9.81 -4.90
CA VAL A 177 -10.76 -10.96 -5.77
C VAL A 177 -11.50 -10.77 -7.10
N GLY A 178 -10.76 -10.61 -8.19
CA GLY A 178 -11.35 -10.54 -9.53
C GLY A 178 -11.59 -11.94 -10.12
N ALA A 179 -12.69 -12.11 -10.85
CA ALA A 179 -12.99 -13.31 -11.60
C ALA A 179 -12.02 -13.51 -12.79
N ASP A 180 -11.86 -14.76 -13.24
CA ASP A 180 -10.95 -15.13 -14.35
C ASP A 180 -11.26 -14.42 -15.68
N ASP A 181 -12.52 -14.01 -15.92
CA ASP A 181 -12.91 -13.26 -17.11
C ASP A 181 -12.75 -11.72 -16.95
N GLY A 182 -12.38 -11.26 -15.76
CA GLY A 182 -12.19 -9.85 -15.41
C GLY A 182 -13.47 -9.00 -15.36
N THR A 183 -14.66 -9.59 -15.47
CA THR A 183 -15.93 -8.84 -15.54
C THR A 183 -16.52 -8.52 -14.17
N CYS A 184 -16.31 -9.39 -13.20
CA CYS A 184 -16.78 -9.23 -11.82
C CYS A 184 -15.69 -9.62 -10.79
N GLY A 185 -16.05 -9.50 -9.52
CA GLY A 185 -15.26 -9.92 -8.38
C GLY A 185 -15.97 -9.61 -7.06
N SER A 186 -15.29 -9.81 -5.93
CA SER A 186 -15.83 -9.54 -4.60
C SER A 186 -14.82 -8.78 -3.75
N PHE A 187 -15.28 -7.78 -3.00
CA PHE A 187 -14.54 -7.32 -1.82
C PHE A 187 -14.63 -8.37 -0.71
N TYR A 188 -13.58 -8.53 0.07
CA TYR A 188 -13.57 -9.37 1.27
C TYR A 188 -12.56 -8.85 2.29
N TYR A 189 -12.73 -9.27 3.55
CA TYR A 189 -11.78 -9.00 4.62
C TYR A 189 -10.91 -10.24 4.90
N TYR A 190 -9.66 -10.03 5.29
CA TYR A 190 -8.78 -11.09 5.77
C TYR A 190 -7.94 -10.62 6.98
N ASP A 191 -7.81 -11.47 7.99
CA ASP A 191 -6.72 -11.42 8.98
C ASP A 191 -6.38 -12.85 9.45
N ASP A 192 -5.23 -13.03 10.09
CA ASP A 192 -4.78 -14.35 10.56
C ASP A 192 -5.64 -14.96 11.69
N CYS A 193 -6.52 -14.19 12.34
CA CYS A 193 -7.43 -14.66 13.38
C CYS A 193 -8.73 -15.26 12.81
N VAL A 194 -9.26 -14.71 11.71
CA VAL A 194 -10.55 -15.13 11.11
C VAL A 194 -10.44 -15.73 9.70
N ASN A 195 -9.31 -15.53 9.01
CA ASN A 195 -9.10 -15.84 7.59
C ASN A 195 -10.10 -15.05 6.71
N ASP A 196 -10.46 -15.58 5.53
CA ASP A 196 -11.31 -14.89 4.57
C ASP A 196 -12.76 -14.72 5.07
N VAL A 197 -13.23 -13.48 5.11
CA VAL A 197 -14.62 -13.12 5.36
C VAL A 197 -15.21 -12.52 4.09
N PHE A 198 -15.85 -13.39 3.30
CA PHE A 198 -16.57 -13.00 2.08
C PHE A 198 -18.00 -12.52 2.36
N PRO A 199 -18.45 -11.43 1.75
CA PRO A 199 -19.87 -11.05 1.74
C PRO A 199 -20.71 -12.07 1.00
N LYS A 200 -21.90 -12.36 1.51
CA LYS A 200 -22.77 -13.45 1.05
C LYS A 200 -24.17 -12.97 0.66
N LEU A 201 -24.67 -13.48 -0.45
CA LEU A 201 -26.07 -13.39 -0.82
C LEU A 201 -26.91 -14.37 0.01
N VAL A 202 -28.23 -14.15 0.06
CA VAL A 202 -29.22 -15.08 0.69
C VAL A 202 -29.11 -16.52 0.15
N SER A 203 -28.59 -16.70 -1.07
CA SER A 203 -28.32 -18.01 -1.68
C SER A 203 -27.12 -18.76 -1.08
N GLY A 204 -26.24 -18.09 -0.33
CA GLY A 204 -24.96 -18.61 0.16
C GLY A 204 -23.76 -18.38 -0.78
N GLU A 205 -24.03 -17.89 -2.00
CA GLU A 205 -23.00 -17.47 -2.95
C GLU A 205 -22.34 -16.17 -2.50
N ASN A 206 -21.12 -15.89 -3.01
CA ASN A 206 -20.47 -14.60 -2.76
C ASN A 206 -21.25 -13.45 -3.40
N LEU A 207 -21.23 -12.27 -2.78
CA LEU A 207 -21.67 -11.04 -3.44
C LEU A 207 -20.67 -10.66 -4.53
N GLU A 208 -21.08 -10.80 -5.79
CA GLU A 208 -20.31 -10.35 -6.95
C GLU A 208 -20.68 -8.93 -7.35
N LEU A 209 -19.66 -8.13 -7.60
CA LEU A 209 -19.68 -6.74 -8.04
C LEU A 209 -18.96 -6.64 -9.39
N ALA A 210 -19.37 -5.74 -10.27
CA ALA A 210 -18.79 -5.64 -11.61
C ALA A 210 -17.60 -4.66 -11.65
N THR A 211 -16.54 -5.01 -12.39
CA THR A 211 -15.33 -4.19 -12.52
C THR A 211 -15.58 -2.89 -13.30
N GLY A 212 -14.67 -1.92 -13.16
CA GLY A 212 -14.68 -0.66 -13.91
C GLY A 212 -15.64 0.41 -13.38
N GLN A 213 -16.30 0.18 -12.24
CA GLN A 213 -17.17 1.17 -11.58
C GLN A 213 -16.72 1.44 -10.14
N TRP A 214 -17.13 2.58 -9.63
CA TRP A 214 -16.80 3.03 -8.28
C TRP A 214 -17.77 2.46 -7.25
N TYR A 215 -17.20 1.97 -6.15
CA TYR A 215 -17.89 1.52 -4.94
C TYR A 215 -17.35 2.29 -3.74
N TYR A 216 -18.20 2.69 -2.80
CA TYR A 216 -17.75 3.18 -1.51
C TYR A 216 -17.62 2.01 -0.55
N VAL A 217 -16.39 1.68 -0.15
CA VAL A 217 -16.11 0.52 0.69
C VAL A 217 -15.62 1.00 2.06
N ALA A 218 -16.19 0.44 3.14
CA ALA A 218 -15.72 0.72 4.49
C ALA A 218 -15.57 -0.56 5.31
N LEU A 219 -14.57 -0.56 6.19
CA LEU A 219 -14.27 -1.63 7.12
C LEU A 219 -14.32 -1.04 8.53
N THR A 220 -15.02 -1.67 9.47
CA THR A 220 -15.05 -1.24 10.87
C THR A 220 -14.65 -2.41 11.78
N ILE A 221 -13.93 -2.12 12.87
CA ILE A 221 -13.61 -3.06 13.95
C ILE A 221 -13.82 -2.32 15.28
N ALA A 222 -14.73 -2.82 16.12
CA ALA A 222 -15.11 -2.22 17.40
C ALA A 222 -14.28 -2.75 18.59
N ASP A 223 -14.35 -2.04 19.74
CA ASP A 223 -13.56 -2.35 20.96
C ASP A 223 -13.83 -3.77 21.51
N ASN A 224 -15.01 -4.31 21.26
CA ASN A 224 -15.42 -5.66 21.64
C ASN A 224 -15.03 -6.74 20.61
N GLY A 225 -14.42 -6.36 19.48
CA GLY A 225 -14.01 -7.26 18.40
C GLY A 225 -15.03 -7.44 17.27
N GLU A 226 -16.25 -6.91 17.37
CA GLU A 226 -17.21 -6.98 16.26
C GLU A 226 -16.68 -6.19 15.06
N GLY A 227 -16.74 -6.81 13.89
CA GLY A 227 -16.21 -6.30 12.65
C GLY A 227 -17.23 -6.36 11.52
N ALA A 228 -17.26 -5.32 10.69
CA ALA A 228 -18.20 -5.23 9.58
C ALA A 228 -17.56 -4.63 8.32
N LEU A 229 -17.99 -5.13 7.17
CA LEU A 229 -17.61 -4.67 5.83
C LEU A 229 -18.86 -4.07 5.20
N TYR A 230 -18.72 -2.87 4.66
CA TYR A 230 -19.79 -2.11 4.01
C TYR A 230 -19.44 -1.84 2.56
N VAL A 231 -20.44 -1.93 1.67
CA VAL A 231 -20.35 -1.50 0.27
C VAL A 231 -21.53 -0.56 -0.02
N ASP A 232 -21.24 0.60 -0.62
CA ASP A 232 -22.17 1.69 -0.91
C ASP A 232 -23.05 2.12 0.28
N GLY A 233 -22.49 2.01 1.48
CA GLY A 233 -23.13 2.40 2.74
C GLY A 233 -23.97 1.31 3.42
N PHE A 234 -24.05 0.09 2.86
CA PHE A 234 -24.79 -1.04 3.43
C PHE A 234 -23.84 -2.13 3.94
N GLU A 235 -24.17 -2.76 5.07
CA GLU A 235 -23.40 -3.88 5.60
C GLU A 235 -23.53 -5.12 4.68
N VAL A 236 -22.40 -5.69 4.27
CA VAL A 236 -22.33 -6.85 3.37
C VAL A 236 -21.70 -8.08 4.01
N ALA A 237 -20.94 -7.91 5.10
CA ALA A 237 -20.38 -8.99 5.91
C ALA A 237 -20.14 -8.55 7.35
N HIS A 238 -20.26 -9.48 8.29
CA HIS A 238 -20.05 -9.27 9.72
C HIS A 238 -19.28 -10.45 10.34
N TRP A 239 -18.33 -10.17 11.23
CA TRP A 239 -17.48 -11.16 11.91
C TRP A 239 -17.06 -10.66 13.30
N SER A 240 -16.27 -11.46 14.02
CA SER A 240 -15.64 -11.05 15.27
C SER A 240 -14.14 -11.35 15.20
N SER A 241 -13.29 -10.32 15.32
CA SER A 241 -11.82 -10.44 15.30
C SER A 241 -11.15 -9.73 16.45
N THR A 242 -10.16 -10.39 17.04
CA THR A 242 -9.21 -9.83 18.01
C THR A 242 -8.00 -9.18 17.35
N SER A 243 -7.85 -9.28 16.03
CA SER A 243 -6.72 -8.71 15.29
C SER A 243 -6.75 -7.18 15.29
N ARG A 244 -5.58 -6.53 15.41
CA ARG A 244 -5.43 -5.08 15.52
C ARG A 244 -4.16 -4.60 14.82
N PRO A 245 -4.16 -3.39 14.22
CA PRO A 245 -2.96 -2.78 13.64
C PRO A 245 -1.80 -2.75 14.64
N ALA A 246 -0.58 -2.85 14.14
CA ALA A 246 0.61 -2.71 14.98
C ALA A 246 0.68 -1.31 15.62
N ALA A 247 1.25 -1.21 16.81
CA ALA A 247 1.29 0.04 17.58
C ALA A 247 2.19 1.14 16.98
N SER A 248 3.04 0.81 16.00
CA SER A 248 3.87 1.77 15.28
C SER A 248 4.43 1.20 13.97
N ALA A 249 5.00 2.07 13.13
CA ALA A 249 5.63 1.71 11.85
C ALA A 249 6.93 0.87 11.99
N GLU A 250 7.56 0.85 13.16
CA GLU A 250 8.68 -0.07 13.45
C GLU A 250 8.22 -1.48 13.88
N LEU A 251 6.93 -1.62 14.21
CA LEU A 251 6.33 -2.87 14.68
C LEU A 251 5.40 -3.52 13.65
N GLY A 252 5.07 -2.83 12.56
CA GLY A 252 4.20 -3.33 11.49
C GLY A 252 4.21 -2.46 10.25
N SER A 253 3.26 -2.69 9.35
CA SER A 253 3.16 -2.05 8.04
C SER A 253 1.74 -1.59 7.73
N CYS A 254 1.61 -0.63 6.81
CA CYS A 254 0.35 -0.19 6.24
C CYS A 254 0.60 0.14 4.77
N TYR A 255 -0.12 -0.50 3.85
CA TYR A 255 -0.04 -0.16 2.43
C TYR A 255 -1.42 -0.02 1.79
N LEU A 256 -1.54 0.90 0.83
CA LEU A 256 -2.67 0.94 -0.10
C LEU A 256 -2.23 0.38 -1.45
N GLY A 257 -3.04 -0.50 -2.02
CA GLY A 257 -2.81 -1.07 -3.35
C GLY A 257 -1.80 -2.21 -3.44
N MET A 258 -1.26 -2.70 -2.31
CA MET A 258 -0.48 -3.95 -2.28
C MET A 258 -0.48 -4.59 -0.88
N ASP A 259 0.06 -5.79 -0.80
CA ASP A 259 0.25 -6.55 0.44
C ASP A 259 1.66 -7.15 0.48
N LEU A 260 2.12 -7.63 1.64
CA LEU A 260 3.38 -8.35 1.79
C LEU A 260 3.13 -9.83 2.10
N ASP A 261 4.00 -10.73 1.62
CA ASP A 261 4.03 -12.11 2.13
C ASP A 261 4.72 -12.22 3.49
N ASP A 262 4.76 -13.44 4.06
CA ASP A 262 5.39 -13.73 5.36
C ASP A 262 6.91 -13.47 5.37
N LEU A 263 7.54 -13.35 4.19
CA LEU A 263 8.94 -12.94 4.03
C LEU A 263 9.05 -11.44 3.70
N GLY A 264 7.96 -10.69 3.86
CA GLY A 264 7.81 -9.26 3.59
C GLY A 264 7.86 -8.86 2.12
N VAL A 265 7.78 -9.80 1.17
CA VAL A 265 7.90 -9.52 -0.27
C VAL A 265 6.56 -9.06 -0.83
N PRO A 266 6.51 -7.99 -1.67
CA PRO A 266 5.26 -7.49 -2.23
C PRO A 266 4.50 -8.52 -3.07
N LYS A 267 3.23 -8.70 -2.72
CA LYS A 267 2.25 -9.52 -3.43
C LYS A 267 0.94 -8.76 -3.65
N GLU A 268 0.03 -9.40 -4.40
CA GLU A 268 -1.39 -9.00 -4.46
C GLU A 268 -1.64 -7.51 -4.80
N PHE A 269 -0.79 -6.92 -5.66
CA PHE A 269 -0.97 -5.53 -6.13
C PHE A 269 -2.36 -5.29 -6.72
N PHE A 270 -3.06 -4.25 -6.26
CA PHE A 270 -4.35 -3.83 -6.78
C PHE A 270 -4.21 -3.22 -8.18
N ALA A 271 -5.05 -3.67 -9.10
CA ALA A 271 -5.18 -3.08 -10.43
C ALA A 271 -6.55 -2.39 -10.52
N GLY A 272 -6.61 -1.13 -10.11
CA GLY A 272 -7.82 -0.32 -10.08
C GLY A 272 -7.50 1.12 -9.69
N LEU A 273 -8.53 1.90 -9.40
CA LEU A 273 -8.40 3.24 -8.84
C LEU A 273 -8.90 3.25 -7.39
N VAL A 274 -8.31 4.12 -6.57
CA VAL A 274 -8.74 4.39 -5.20
C VAL A 274 -8.82 5.90 -5.04
N ASP A 275 -9.76 6.39 -4.23
CA ASP A 275 -9.95 7.82 -3.93
C ASP A 275 -10.52 7.98 -2.51
N GLU A 276 -10.40 9.18 -1.93
CA GLU A 276 -11.03 9.57 -0.66
C GLU A 276 -10.75 8.60 0.51
N VAL A 277 -9.51 8.09 0.59
CA VAL A 277 -9.09 7.10 1.58
C VAL A 277 -9.03 7.72 2.96
N ARG A 278 -9.68 7.10 3.94
CA ARG A 278 -9.86 7.62 5.30
C ARG A 278 -9.58 6.55 6.32
N PHE A 279 -8.87 6.94 7.37
CA PHE A 279 -8.56 6.13 8.52
C PHE A 279 -9.16 6.76 9.77
N TYR A 280 -9.85 5.95 10.58
CA TYR A 280 -10.46 6.37 11.83
C TYR A 280 -9.92 5.54 12.98
N ASN A 281 -9.60 6.20 14.09
CA ASN A 281 -9.15 5.56 15.34
C ASN A 281 -10.32 5.20 16.26
N ARG A 282 -11.40 4.70 15.67
CA ARG A 282 -12.60 4.16 16.32
C ARG A 282 -13.40 3.35 15.30
N SER A 283 -14.38 2.58 15.77
CA SER A 283 -15.43 2.06 14.89
C SER A 283 -16.38 3.19 14.46
N LEU A 284 -16.76 3.22 13.18
CA LEU A 284 -17.86 4.02 12.65
C LEU A 284 -19.19 3.26 12.81
N THR A 285 -20.29 3.99 12.99
CA THR A 285 -21.63 3.40 12.83
C THR A 285 -22.04 3.33 11.36
N GLU A 286 -23.02 2.49 11.02
CA GLU A 286 -23.62 2.42 9.68
C GLU A 286 -24.04 3.81 9.14
N ASP A 287 -24.72 4.62 9.95
CA ASP A 287 -25.08 6.01 9.63
C ASP A 287 -23.85 6.87 9.25
N GLU A 288 -22.72 6.68 9.93
CA GLU A 288 -21.49 7.43 9.68
C GLU A 288 -20.74 6.91 8.44
N VAL A 289 -20.76 5.60 8.19
CA VAL A 289 -20.29 5.01 6.94
C VAL A 289 -21.07 5.58 5.76
N HIS A 290 -22.41 5.55 5.83
CA HIS A 290 -23.28 6.12 4.80
C HIS A 290 -23.01 7.62 4.59
N ALA A 291 -22.94 8.41 5.67
CA ALA A 291 -22.71 9.85 5.58
C ALA A 291 -21.33 10.20 4.99
N THR A 292 -20.30 9.41 5.28
CA THR A 292 -18.94 9.61 4.73
C THR A 292 -18.82 9.14 3.29
N GLY A 293 -19.63 8.18 2.83
CA GLY A 293 -19.72 7.83 1.41
C GLY A 293 -20.32 8.95 0.55
N CYS A 294 -21.26 9.73 1.08
CA CYS A 294 -21.94 10.78 0.32
C CYS A 294 -21.13 12.08 0.12
N TYR A 295 -20.12 12.35 0.94
CA TYR A 295 -19.39 13.63 0.94
C TYR A 295 -17.93 13.45 1.37
N THR A 296 -17.01 14.24 0.80
CA THR A 296 -15.64 14.42 1.32
C THR A 296 -15.70 14.79 2.79
N ALA A 297 -15.12 13.93 3.63
CA ALA A 297 -15.04 14.17 5.07
C ALA A 297 -14.29 15.49 5.33
N ALA A 298 -14.80 16.32 6.24
CA ALA A 298 -14.01 17.43 6.75
C ALA A 298 -12.87 16.85 7.61
N GLY A 299 -11.64 17.36 7.45
CA GLY A 299 -10.43 16.90 8.17
C GLY A 299 -10.45 17.02 9.71
N ALA A 300 -11.60 17.33 10.31
CA ALA A 300 -11.86 17.37 11.74
C ALA A 300 -13.05 16.48 12.16
N ALA A 301 -13.41 15.47 11.34
CA ALA A 301 -14.41 14.48 11.69
C ALA A 301 -13.99 13.68 12.95
N PRO A 302 -14.91 13.33 13.87
CA PRO A 302 -14.56 12.64 15.11
C PRO A 302 -13.83 11.32 14.85
N GLY A 303 -12.59 11.24 15.35
CA GLY A 303 -11.72 10.07 15.22
C GLY A 303 -11.04 9.89 13.86
N LEU A 304 -11.23 10.80 12.89
CA LEU A 304 -10.49 10.77 11.63
C LEU A 304 -9.01 11.10 11.90
N VAL A 305 -8.11 10.19 11.55
CA VAL A 305 -6.66 10.33 11.80
C VAL A 305 -5.83 10.52 10.54
N ALA A 306 -6.28 10.04 9.39
CA ALA A 306 -5.68 10.35 8.09
C ALA A 306 -6.73 10.36 6.99
N HIS A 307 -6.57 11.24 5.99
CA HIS A 307 -7.49 11.40 4.86
C HIS A 307 -6.72 11.70 3.56
N TYR A 308 -6.42 10.68 2.77
CA TYR A 308 -5.75 10.81 1.49
C TYR A 308 -6.78 11.05 0.38
N GLN A 309 -6.94 12.30 -0.02
CA GLN A 309 -7.93 12.71 -1.02
C GLN A 309 -7.51 12.42 -2.47
N MET A 310 -6.25 12.08 -2.76
CA MET A 310 -5.75 11.75 -4.12
C MET A 310 -6.11 12.74 -5.27
N ASN A 311 -6.54 13.97 -4.91
CA ASN A 311 -7.09 15.00 -5.79
C ASN A 311 -6.03 16.03 -6.26
N VAL A 312 -4.72 15.72 -6.17
CA VAL A 312 -3.62 16.70 -6.32
C VAL A 312 -2.48 16.17 -7.20
N ASP A 313 -2.42 16.64 -8.45
CA ASP A 313 -1.45 16.22 -9.48
C ASP A 313 -0.05 16.89 -9.38
N ALA A 314 0.41 17.24 -8.17
CA ALA A 314 1.54 18.17 -7.98
C ALA A 314 2.88 17.55 -7.54
N GLY A 315 2.97 16.22 -7.35
CA GLY A 315 4.20 15.56 -6.89
C GLY A 315 4.06 14.04 -6.70
N VAL A 316 5.03 13.44 -5.99
CA VAL A 316 5.02 12.02 -5.59
C VAL A 316 4.46 11.78 -4.17
N ASP A 317 4.16 12.85 -3.44
CA ASP A 317 3.68 12.80 -2.06
C ASP A 317 2.15 12.70 -2.02
N VAL A 318 1.62 11.74 -1.27
CA VAL A 318 0.18 11.63 -1.00
C VAL A 318 -0.11 12.39 0.28
N VAL A 319 -0.75 13.55 0.13
CA VAL A 319 -1.01 14.48 1.23
C VAL A 319 -2.27 14.10 2.00
N ASP A 320 -2.11 13.96 3.33
CA ASP A 320 -3.20 13.82 4.30
C ASP A 320 -3.91 15.17 4.52
N ALA A 321 -5.21 15.23 4.22
CA ALA A 321 -6.03 16.43 4.41
C ALA A 321 -6.30 16.77 5.89
N THR A 322 -6.02 15.87 6.84
CA THR A 322 -6.02 16.18 8.28
C THR A 322 -4.70 16.83 8.73
N GLY A 323 -3.62 16.61 7.99
CA GLY A 323 -2.28 17.09 8.31
C GLY A 323 -1.60 16.36 9.48
N HIS A 324 -2.07 15.18 9.89
CA HIS A 324 -1.42 14.38 10.93
C HIS A 324 -0.32 13.47 10.38
N THR A 325 -0.43 13.03 9.12
CA THR A 325 0.47 12.07 8.48
C THR A 325 0.95 12.56 7.10
N THR A 326 1.91 11.85 6.52
CA THR A 326 2.31 11.97 5.11
C THR A 326 2.55 10.58 4.57
N ALA A 327 2.06 10.28 3.37
CA ALA A 327 2.23 8.98 2.74
C ALA A 327 3.01 9.12 1.42
N THR A 328 3.84 8.12 1.11
CA THR A 328 4.70 8.15 -0.10
C THR A 328 4.07 7.26 -1.17
N LEU A 329 3.88 7.79 -2.38
CA LEU A 329 3.50 6.96 -3.53
C LEU A 329 4.76 6.32 -4.11
N ALA A 330 4.83 5.00 -4.05
CA ALA A 330 5.91 4.21 -4.61
C ALA A 330 5.52 3.72 -6.01
N HIS A 331 6.44 3.94 -6.97
CA HIS A 331 6.20 3.95 -8.41
C HIS A 331 5.18 5.01 -8.85
N VAL A 332 5.66 5.97 -9.64
CA VAL A 332 4.82 6.94 -10.34
C VAL A 332 5.44 7.24 -11.70
N ASP A 333 4.77 6.86 -12.78
CA ASP A 333 5.11 7.35 -14.13
C ASP A 333 4.56 8.78 -14.31
N LEU A 334 5.19 9.75 -13.61
CA LEU A 334 4.86 11.18 -13.71
C LEU A 334 5.21 11.72 -15.11
N VAL A 335 4.27 11.63 -16.05
CA VAL A 335 4.28 12.46 -17.26
C VAL A 335 3.82 13.87 -16.90
N GLY A 336 4.74 14.67 -16.37
CA GLY A 336 4.46 16.06 -16.00
C GLY A 336 4.01 16.91 -17.19
N ALA A 337 2.99 17.72 -16.97
CA ALA A 337 2.75 18.96 -17.71
C ALA A 337 3.03 20.14 -16.79
N ASP A 338 4.31 20.54 -16.74
CA ASP A 338 4.87 21.80 -16.22
C ASP A 338 4.31 22.33 -14.88
N GLY A 339 5.09 22.14 -13.81
CA GLY A 339 4.75 22.55 -12.45
C GLY A 339 4.37 24.04 -12.30
N ALA A 340 3.08 24.29 -12.12
CA ALA A 340 2.52 25.61 -11.88
C ALA A 340 1.66 25.62 -10.60
N GLU A 341 2.06 26.45 -9.64
CA GLU A 341 1.34 26.65 -8.38
C GLU A 341 0.08 27.50 -8.62
N TYR A 342 -1.11 26.98 -8.27
CA TYR A 342 -2.39 27.68 -8.46
C TYR A 342 -3.13 27.97 -7.15
N LYS A 343 -3.61 29.21 -7.03
CA LYS A 343 -4.33 29.70 -5.85
C LYS A 343 -5.80 29.27 -5.88
N THR A 344 -6.22 28.54 -4.85
CA THR A 344 -7.61 28.13 -4.63
C THR A 344 -8.52 29.30 -4.28
N ALA A 345 -9.71 29.33 -4.88
CA ALA A 345 -10.80 30.18 -4.45
C ALA A 345 -11.65 29.41 -3.43
N VAL A 346 -11.71 29.90 -2.19
CA VAL A 346 -12.50 29.27 -1.13
C VAL A 346 -13.99 29.48 -1.40
N VAL A 347 -14.67 28.45 -1.90
CA VAL A 347 -16.14 28.36 -1.92
C VAL A 347 -16.58 27.64 -0.64
N GLY A 348 -17.43 28.29 0.17
CA GLY A 348 -17.89 27.70 1.42
C GLY A 348 -18.80 26.51 1.19
N ARG A 349 -18.30 25.30 1.47
CA ARG A 349 -18.96 23.99 1.29
C ARG A 349 -19.45 23.72 -0.14
N ALA A 350 -18.54 23.23 -0.98
CA ALA A 350 -18.93 22.43 -2.14
C ALA A 350 -19.24 20.98 -1.69
N PRO A 351 -20.22 20.29 -2.31
CA PRO A 351 -20.29 18.84 -2.25
C PRO A 351 -19.16 18.28 -3.13
N ILE A 352 -18.11 17.80 -2.48
CA ILE A 352 -16.96 17.09 -3.06
C ILE A 352 -17.12 15.62 -2.63
N GLY A 353 -16.52 14.67 -3.35
CA GLY A 353 -16.40 13.28 -2.87
C GLY A 353 -17.46 12.29 -3.37
N ALA A 354 -18.06 12.54 -4.54
CA ALA A 354 -18.79 11.51 -5.28
C ALA A 354 -18.36 11.56 -6.77
N PRO A 355 -17.89 10.44 -7.38
CA PRO A 355 -17.27 10.44 -8.71
C PRO A 355 -18.24 10.70 -9.89
N TRP A 356 -19.48 11.09 -9.61
CA TRP A 356 -20.50 11.45 -10.60
C TRP A 356 -20.82 12.96 -10.67
N PHE A 357 -20.08 13.82 -9.96
CA PHE A 357 -20.10 15.27 -10.22
C PHE A 357 -18.97 15.69 -11.18
N PRO A 358 -19.28 16.04 -12.45
CA PRO A 358 -18.27 16.53 -13.38
C PRO A 358 -17.83 17.95 -13.02
N THR A 359 -16.56 18.14 -12.69
CA THR A 359 -15.91 19.46 -12.77
C THR A 359 -15.62 19.76 -14.24
N TRP A 360 -16.06 20.93 -14.72
CA TRP A 360 -15.88 21.33 -16.12
C TRP A 360 -14.51 21.98 -16.34
N THR A 361 -13.66 21.39 -17.18
CA THR A 361 -12.52 22.11 -17.75
C THR A 361 -13.01 23.18 -18.72
N THR A 362 -12.81 24.45 -18.39
CA THR A 362 -13.25 25.56 -19.26
C THR A 362 -12.07 26.07 -20.08
N ALA A 363 -11.97 25.60 -21.33
CA ALA A 363 -11.16 26.07 -22.48
C ALA A 363 -9.84 26.84 -22.23
N VAL A 364 -8.74 26.36 -22.83
CA VAL A 364 -7.54 27.18 -23.08
C VAL A 364 -7.67 27.91 -24.42
N THR A 365 -7.44 29.22 -24.41
CA THR A 365 -7.13 30.02 -25.62
C THR A 365 -5.72 30.58 -25.49
N ASP A 366 -4.83 30.23 -26.40
CA ASP A 366 -3.56 30.94 -26.58
C ASP A 366 -3.79 32.17 -27.48
N ALA A 367 -3.20 33.30 -27.09
CA ALA A 367 -3.28 34.57 -27.79
C ALA A 367 -1.89 35.24 -27.95
N SER A 368 -0.80 34.46 -27.88
CA SER A 368 0.56 34.98 -28.00
C SER A 368 1.47 34.11 -28.89
N ASP A 369 1.93 34.70 -30.00
CA ASP A 369 2.67 34.04 -31.10
C ASP A 369 4.09 33.48 -30.75
N ARG A 370 4.29 32.79 -29.62
CA ARG A 370 5.63 32.33 -29.16
C ARG A 370 5.66 30.95 -28.49
N GLY A 371 5.36 29.91 -29.27
CA GLY A 371 6.43 28.93 -29.55
C GLY A 371 6.41 27.53 -28.91
N SER A 372 5.32 27.07 -28.28
CA SER A 372 5.20 25.68 -27.81
C SER A 372 4.31 24.84 -28.75
N GLN A 373 4.75 23.62 -29.11
CA GLN A 373 4.03 22.75 -30.07
C GLN A 373 4.14 21.27 -29.67
N ALA A 374 3.02 20.54 -29.69
CA ALA A 374 2.94 19.12 -29.33
C ALA A 374 2.98 18.19 -30.56
N TYR A 375 3.46 16.96 -30.39
CA TYR A 375 3.63 15.94 -31.43
C TYR A 375 3.10 14.57 -30.97
N ASP A 376 2.52 13.79 -31.89
CA ASP A 376 2.04 12.42 -31.66
C ASP A 376 2.93 11.41 -32.43
N ARG A 377 3.00 10.17 -31.93
CA ARG A 377 3.84 9.07 -32.46
C ARG A 377 3.50 8.70 -33.92
N ASN A 378 2.27 8.98 -34.37
CA ASN A 378 1.82 8.74 -35.75
C ASN A 378 1.43 10.02 -36.51
N ALA A 379 1.56 11.22 -35.91
CA ALA A 379 1.20 12.48 -36.55
C ALA A 379 2.09 13.64 -36.10
N SER A 380 2.76 14.27 -37.06
CA SER A 380 3.55 15.47 -36.83
C SER A 380 2.69 16.67 -36.40
N GLN A 381 3.22 17.46 -35.46
CA GLN A 381 2.87 18.84 -35.09
C GLN A 381 1.36 19.19 -35.06
N LEU A 382 0.79 19.17 -33.86
CA LEU A 382 -0.58 19.61 -33.60
C LEU A 382 -0.66 21.15 -33.56
N TYR A 383 -1.40 21.73 -34.50
CA TYR A 383 -1.70 23.16 -34.55
C TYR A 383 -2.87 23.53 -33.62
N ALA A 384 -2.84 24.76 -33.10
CA ALA A 384 -3.66 25.29 -31.99
C ALA A 384 -5.18 25.47 -32.24
N THR A 385 -5.82 24.60 -33.04
CA THR A 385 -7.26 24.68 -33.37
C THR A 385 -7.99 23.34 -33.32
N ARG A 386 -7.53 22.37 -32.53
CA ARG A 386 -8.21 21.08 -32.34
C ARG A 386 -8.44 20.78 -30.86
N MET A 387 -9.70 20.48 -30.51
CA MET A 387 -10.01 19.80 -29.27
C MET A 387 -9.42 18.38 -29.30
N VAL A 388 -8.80 17.97 -28.21
CA VAL A 388 -8.44 16.58 -27.94
C VAL A 388 -9.57 15.96 -27.12
N THR A 389 -10.12 14.85 -27.58
CA THR A 389 -11.15 14.10 -26.86
C THR A 389 -10.53 12.84 -26.26
N VAL A 390 -10.42 12.79 -24.94
CA VAL A 390 -10.07 11.56 -24.23
C VAL A 390 -11.28 10.61 -24.30
N LYS A 391 -11.07 9.35 -24.69
CA LYS A 391 -12.13 8.33 -24.68
C LYS A 391 -12.16 7.59 -23.35
N GLY A 392 -12.94 8.12 -22.40
CA GLY A 392 -13.57 7.36 -21.31
C GLY A 392 -15.06 7.18 -21.60
N ILE A 393 -15.59 5.96 -21.45
CA ILE A 393 -16.89 5.47 -21.98
C ILE A 393 -17.33 4.33 -21.03
N ASN A 394 -18.54 4.17 -20.49
CA ASN A 394 -19.85 4.87 -20.45
C ASN A 394 -20.63 4.22 -19.25
N PHE A 395 -21.73 4.71 -18.66
CA PHE A 395 -22.46 6.00 -18.57
C PHE A 395 -23.56 5.79 -17.49
N ALA A 396 -23.93 6.82 -16.72
CA ALA A 396 -25.19 6.83 -15.94
C ALA A 396 -25.93 8.16 -16.13
N GLY A 397 -27.27 8.11 -16.17
CA GLY A 397 -28.11 9.20 -16.68
C GLY A 397 -28.30 10.38 -15.72
N GLN A 398 -28.66 11.55 -16.28
CA GLN A 398 -28.96 12.76 -15.52
C GLN A 398 -30.16 12.57 -14.56
N ALA A 399 -29.89 12.42 -13.27
CA ALA A 399 -30.81 12.86 -12.22
C ALA A 399 -30.50 14.33 -11.92
N ALA A 400 -31.34 15.25 -12.43
CA ALA A 400 -31.17 16.68 -12.17
C ALA A 400 -31.63 17.04 -10.74
N ALA A 401 -30.71 16.95 -9.77
CA ALA A 401 -30.94 17.43 -8.41
C ALA A 401 -30.75 18.95 -8.34
N SER A 402 -31.85 19.72 -8.42
CA SER A 402 -31.83 21.15 -8.13
C SER A 402 -31.96 21.40 -6.63
N TYR A 403 -30.93 21.99 -6.02
CA TYR A 403 -30.93 22.37 -4.60
C TYR A 403 -31.56 23.75 -4.43
N ASP A 404 -32.76 23.85 -3.83
CA ASP A 404 -33.47 25.13 -3.66
C ASP A 404 -33.23 25.82 -2.28
N GLY A 405 -32.55 25.12 -1.37
CA GLY A 405 -32.19 25.63 -0.04
C GLY A 405 -33.14 25.26 1.09
N ALA A 406 -34.19 24.46 0.85
CA ALA A 406 -35.03 23.90 1.91
C ALA A 406 -35.33 22.40 1.69
N ASP A 407 -34.85 21.57 2.63
CA ASP A 407 -35.16 20.15 2.85
C ASP A 407 -34.86 19.11 1.74
N THR A 408 -34.19 18.04 2.19
CA THR A 408 -34.05 16.69 1.59
C THR A 408 -34.00 16.52 0.05
N ALA A 409 -32.78 16.30 -0.46
CA ALA A 409 -32.59 15.62 -1.74
C ALA A 409 -32.96 14.12 -1.61
N TRP A 410 -33.86 13.64 -2.46
CA TRP A 410 -34.25 12.23 -2.50
C TRP A 410 -33.34 11.47 -3.47
N TYR A 411 -32.48 10.61 -2.93
CA TYR A 411 -31.82 9.57 -3.73
C TYR A 411 -32.71 8.34 -3.82
N GLN A 412 -32.86 7.79 -5.03
CA GLN A 412 -33.57 6.54 -5.23
C GLN A 412 -32.55 5.41 -5.14
N VAL A 413 -32.50 4.74 -3.97
CA VAL A 413 -31.71 3.52 -3.78
C VAL A 413 -32.19 2.46 -4.77
N VAL A 414 -31.29 1.90 -5.57
CA VAL A 414 -31.59 0.75 -6.44
C VAL A 414 -31.37 -0.53 -5.63
N SER A 415 -32.26 -0.76 -4.67
CA SER A 415 -32.25 -1.95 -3.82
C SER A 415 -33.01 -3.11 -4.48
N ASP A 416 -32.36 -3.79 -5.43
CA ASP A 416 -32.83 -5.09 -5.96
C ASP A 416 -31.93 -6.26 -5.47
N VAL A 417 -31.23 -6.07 -4.34
CA VAL A 417 -30.49 -7.12 -3.62
C VAL A 417 -30.98 -7.16 -2.17
N GLU A 418 -31.69 -8.24 -1.80
CA GLU A 418 -31.94 -8.56 -0.39
C GLU A 418 -30.64 -9.11 0.21
N MET A 419 -30.11 -8.44 1.24
CA MET A 419 -28.97 -8.88 2.04
C MET A 419 -29.46 -9.34 3.43
N VAL A 420 -28.65 -10.16 4.12
CA VAL A 420 -29.02 -10.84 5.39
C VAL A 420 -28.62 -10.03 6.61
#